data_AF-A0A3A3FGE0-F1
#
_entry.id   AF-A0A3A3FGE0-F1
#
_cell.length_a   1.000
_cell.length_b   1.000
_cell.length_c   1.000
_cell.angle_alpha   90.00
_cell.angle_beta   90.00
_cell.angle_gamma   90.00
#
_symmetry.space_group_name_H-M   'P 1'
#
loop_
_entity.id
_entity.type
_entity.pdbx_description
1 polymer ?
#
loop_
_entity_poly.entity_id
_entity_poly.type
_entity_poly.pdbx_seq_one_letter_code
_entity_poly.pdbx_strand_id
1 'polypeptide(L)'
;MATTSNAVARRGRRARYGQQNCASYSCAVPYAVVLTGRRQDVLQAVAGQIRDAPTAPLVVPADVSDPASVNALFARVREVHGRLDVLFNNAGAFSTHALLEDLPYEAWKNAVDVNLTGAFLCTQAAFRIMKEQQPRGGRIINNGSISAHAPRPNSVAYTSTKHAVTGLTKSTSLDGRKYDIACGQIDIGNVLTERTERMKNGVPQANGTIEPEPTMDLQHVADAVLYMANLPLEANVQFMTVMATKMPFVGRG
;
A
#
# COMPACT_ATOMS: atom_id res chain seq x y z
N MET A 1 -9.25 13.71 -6.08
CA MET A 1 -8.20 13.19 -6.97
C MET A 1 -7.20 12.29 -6.23
N ALA A 2 -7.47 10.99 -6.06
CA ALA A 2 -6.43 10.04 -5.61
C ALA A 2 -6.53 8.72 -6.40
N THR A 3 -5.52 8.45 -7.24
CA THR A 3 -5.27 7.10 -7.76
C THR A 3 -4.41 6.39 -6.73
N THR A 4 -4.76 5.15 -6.39
CA THR A 4 -3.92 4.31 -5.53
C THR A 4 -2.60 4.06 -6.24
N SER A 5 -1.56 4.75 -5.80
CA SER A 5 -0.22 4.65 -6.36
C SER A 5 0.67 3.78 -5.48
N ASN A 6 1.50 2.95 -6.10
CA ASN A 6 2.61 2.35 -5.37
C ASN A 6 3.69 3.42 -5.19
N ALA A 7 4.24 3.53 -3.98
CA ALA A 7 5.38 4.39 -3.71
C ALA A 7 6.65 3.53 -3.72
N VAL A 8 7.59 3.92 -4.56
CA VAL A 8 8.94 3.35 -4.60
C VAL A 8 9.89 4.40 -4.04
N ALA A 9 10.63 4.02 -3.00
CA ALA A 9 11.40 4.96 -2.19
C ALA A 9 12.89 4.58 -2.20
N ARG A 10 13.79 5.54 -2.43
CA ARG A 10 15.24 5.39 -2.22
C ARG A 10 15.72 6.29 -1.08
N ARG A 11 16.34 5.73 -0.05
CA ARG A 11 16.85 6.50 1.10
C ARG A 11 18.05 7.37 0.68
N GLY A 12 18.03 8.65 1.03
CA GLY A 12 19.17 9.55 0.78
C GLY A 12 20.45 9.10 1.51
N ARG A 13 21.63 9.28 0.88
CA ARG A 13 22.92 9.01 1.54
C ARG A 13 23.26 10.13 2.52
N ARG A 14 22.93 9.91 3.80
CA ARG A 14 23.46 10.50 5.06
C ARG A 14 22.30 10.80 6.02
N ALA A 15 21.92 9.80 6.80
CA ALA A 15 21.35 10.04 8.11
C ALA A 15 22.13 9.14 9.08
N ARG A 16 23.25 9.68 9.61
CA ARG A 16 23.84 9.11 10.82
C ARG A 16 22.85 9.43 11.93
N TYR A 17 21.98 8.51 12.31
CA TYR A 17 21.26 8.62 13.57
C TYR A 17 22.21 8.17 14.68
N GLY A 18 23.15 9.06 15.01
CA GLY A 18 23.78 9.11 16.32
C GLY A 18 22.83 9.83 17.27
N GLN A 19 22.72 9.30 18.48
CA GLN A 19 22.01 9.84 19.65
C GLN A 19 21.85 11.37 19.64
N GLN A 20 20.61 11.87 19.70
CA GLN A 20 20.20 13.05 20.51
C GLN A 20 18.71 13.39 20.31
N ASN A 21 18.16 13.99 21.36
CA ASN A 21 16.75 14.14 21.72
C ASN A 21 15.88 15.02 20.79
N CYS A 22 14.56 14.79 20.94
CA CYS A 22 13.40 15.63 20.58
C CYS A 22 13.65 17.10 20.21
N ALA A 23 13.13 17.52 19.06
CA ALA A 23 12.13 18.61 18.91
C ALA A 23 12.03 19.00 17.42
N SER A 24 10.78 19.24 16.94
CA SER A 24 10.41 19.78 15.61
C SER A 24 10.11 18.74 14.52
N TYR A 25 8.86 18.27 14.47
CA TYR A 25 8.35 17.41 13.40
C TYR A 25 7.89 18.26 12.20
N SER A 26 8.84 18.62 11.33
CA SER A 26 8.58 18.71 9.89
C SER A 26 9.12 17.40 9.32
N CYS A 27 8.24 16.44 9.02
CA CYS A 27 8.66 15.13 8.54
C CYS A 27 9.18 15.24 7.09
N ALA A 28 10.43 15.71 6.94
CA ALA A 28 11.18 15.58 5.71
C ALA A 28 11.13 14.12 5.27
N VAL A 29 10.61 13.85 4.07
CA VAL A 29 10.55 12.50 3.52
C VAL A 29 11.97 12.14 3.07
N PRO A 30 12.72 11.25 3.74
CA PRO A 30 14.14 11.02 3.42
C PRO A 30 14.33 10.18 2.14
N TYR A 31 13.31 10.12 1.29
CA TYR A 31 13.24 9.23 0.15
C TYR A 31 13.07 9.98 -1.17
N ALA A 32 13.82 9.59 -2.19
CA ALA A 32 13.41 9.85 -3.57
C ALA A 32 12.17 8.99 -3.86
N VAL A 33 11.07 9.62 -4.30
CA VAL A 33 9.77 8.98 -4.47
C VAL A 33 9.46 8.76 -5.94
N VAL A 34 9.01 7.56 -6.28
CA VAL A 34 8.38 7.26 -7.58
C VAL A 34 6.89 7.04 -7.36
N LEU A 35 6.07 7.76 -8.12
CA LEU A 35 4.61 7.68 -8.11
C LEU A 35 4.13 6.97 -9.37
N THR A 36 3.29 5.95 -9.20
CA THR A 36 2.70 5.20 -10.32
C THR A 36 1.20 5.08 -10.22
N GLY A 37 0.52 4.86 -11.33
CA GLY A 37 -0.95 4.81 -11.41
C GLY A 37 -1.39 5.14 -12.83
N ARG A 38 -2.66 4.91 -13.16
CA ARG A 38 -3.13 5.02 -14.55
C ARG A 38 -3.30 6.45 -15.05
N ARG A 39 -3.51 7.41 -14.14
CA ARG A 39 -3.85 8.81 -14.49
C ARG A 39 -2.65 9.73 -14.24
N GLN A 40 -1.93 10.05 -15.31
CA GLN A 40 -0.69 10.84 -15.24
C GLN A 40 -0.92 12.24 -14.64
N ASP A 41 -1.99 12.93 -15.04
CA ASP A 41 -2.40 14.24 -14.53
C ASP A 41 -2.55 14.25 -13.00
N VAL A 42 -3.21 13.23 -12.45
CA VAL A 42 -3.39 13.08 -11.00
C VAL A 42 -2.04 12.83 -10.30
N LEU A 43 -1.17 12.01 -10.88
CA LEU A 43 0.16 11.74 -10.32
C LEU A 43 1.04 12.99 -10.32
N GLN A 44 0.99 13.79 -11.39
CA GLN A 44 1.73 15.05 -11.48
C GLN A 44 1.25 16.07 -10.45
N ALA A 45 -0.07 16.17 -10.23
CA ALA A 45 -0.61 17.02 -9.18
C ALA A 45 -0.11 16.62 -7.79
N VAL A 46 -0.06 15.31 -7.49
CA VAL A 46 0.51 14.80 -6.23
C VAL A 46 2.01 15.08 -6.15
N ALA A 47 2.76 14.87 -7.23
CA ALA A 47 4.19 15.16 -7.27
C ALA A 47 4.49 16.63 -6.92
N GLY A 48 3.66 17.57 -7.40
CA GLY A 48 3.78 19.00 -7.08
C GLY A 48 3.48 19.36 -5.62
N GLN A 49 2.84 18.47 -4.85
CA GLN A 49 2.56 18.67 -3.42
C GLN A 49 3.65 18.11 -2.51
N ILE A 50 4.51 17.23 -3.02
CA ILE A 50 5.61 16.65 -2.24
C ILE A 50 6.71 17.71 -2.09
N ARG A 51 6.87 18.21 -0.86
CA ARG A 51 7.96 19.10 -0.47
C ARG A 51 9.04 18.31 0.27
N ASP A 52 10.25 18.89 0.35
CA ASP A 52 11.35 18.40 1.18
C ASP A 52 11.84 16.97 0.89
N ALA A 53 11.53 16.43 -0.31
CA ALA A 53 12.12 15.19 -0.80
C ALA A 53 13.57 15.45 -1.31
N PRO A 54 14.50 14.50 -1.14
CA PRO A 54 15.88 14.59 -1.65
C PRO A 54 15.98 14.88 -3.16
N THR A 55 14.97 14.46 -3.92
CA THR A 55 14.87 14.71 -5.36
C THR A 55 13.40 14.95 -5.72
N ALA A 56 13.17 15.62 -6.86
CA ALA A 56 11.84 15.70 -7.45
C ALA A 56 11.23 14.30 -7.60
N PRO A 57 9.93 14.10 -7.28
CA PRO A 57 9.27 12.82 -7.47
C PRO A 57 9.27 12.41 -8.95
N LEU A 58 9.57 11.14 -9.21
CA LEU A 58 9.49 10.56 -10.55
C LEU A 58 8.06 10.04 -10.77
N VAL A 59 7.37 10.55 -11.79
CA VAL A 59 6.04 10.05 -12.18
C VAL A 59 6.20 9.01 -13.29
N VAL A 60 5.70 7.79 -13.06
CA VAL A 60 5.71 6.70 -14.05
C VAL A 60 4.32 6.08 -14.10
N PRO A 61 3.45 6.51 -15.03
CA PRO A 61 2.13 5.92 -15.20
C PRO A 61 2.23 4.43 -15.53
N ALA A 62 1.45 3.60 -14.84
CA ALA A 62 1.42 2.17 -15.09
C ALA A 62 0.06 1.58 -14.68
N ASP A 63 -0.32 0.49 -15.34
CA ASP A 63 -1.37 -0.41 -14.89
C ASP A 63 -0.71 -1.61 -14.21
N VAL A 64 -0.90 -1.73 -12.90
CA VAL A 64 -0.29 -2.82 -12.14
C VAL A 64 -0.85 -4.20 -12.51
N SER A 65 -2.02 -4.26 -13.15
CA SER A 65 -2.59 -5.52 -13.62
C SER A 65 -1.94 -6.05 -14.90
N ASP A 66 -1.17 -5.22 -15.62
CA ASP A 66 -0.47 -5.60 -16.83
C ASP A 66 1.02 -5.90 -16.55
N PRO A 67 1.50 -7.15 -16.76
CA PRO A 67 2.91 -7.50 -16.59
C PRO A 67 3.87 -6.64 -17.42
N ALA A 68 3.50 -6.24 -18.64
CA ALA A 68 4.37 -5.41 -19.49
C ALA A 68 4.51 -4.00 -18.91
N SER A 69 3.40 -3.40 -18.47
CA SER A 69 3.40 -2.12 -17.77
C SER A 69 4.22 -2.14 -16.48
N VAL A 70 4.11 -3.19 -15.66
CA VAL A 70 4.93 -3.36 -14.44
C VAL A 70 6.41 -3.50 -14.78
N ASN A 71 6.75 -4.29 -15.81
CA ASN A 71 8.16 -4.42 -16.24
C ASN A 71 8.75 -3.08 -16.67
N ALA A 72 8.00 -2.28 -17.44
CA ALA A 72 8.43 -0.94 -17.85
C ALA A 72 8.60 0.01 -16.65
N LEU A 73 7.66 -0.02 -15.69
CA LEU A 73 7.75 0.76 -14.44
C LEU A 73 9.07 0.47 -13.69
N PHE A 74 9.36 -0.80 -13.41
CA PHE A 74 10.54 -1.17 -12.63
C PHE A 74 11.85 -1.05 -13.42
N ALA A 75 11.81 -1.18 -14.75
CA ALA A 75 12.95 -0.83 -15.61
C ALA A 75 13.31 0.66 -15.46
N ARG A 76 12.31 1.54 -15.46
CA ARG A 76 12.50 2.98 -15.27
C ARG A 76 13.02 3.32 -13.87
N VAL A 77 12.49 2.67 -12.83
CA VAL A 77 13.02 2.80 -11.45
C VAL A 77 14.51 2.46 -11.40
N ARG A 78 14.90 1.33 -11.99
CA ARG A 78 16.30 0.87 -12.02
C ARG A 78 17.19 1.82 -12.82
N GLU A 79 16.72 2.31 -13.96
CA GLU A 79 17.45 3.28 -14.79
C GLU A 79 17.74 4.59 -14.03
N VAL A 80 16.74 5.16 -13.36
CA VAL A 80 16.87 6.48 -12.71
C VAL A 80 17.58 6.39 -11.35
N HIS A 81 17.27 5.36 -10.56
CA HIS A 81 17.72 5.29 -9.17
C HIS A 81 18.77 4.22 -8.90
N GLY A 82 18.94 3.24 -9.80
CA GLY A 82 19.90 2.13 -9.67
C GLY A 82 19.57 1.09 -8.60
N ARG A 83 18.61 1.38 -7.71
CA ARG A 83 18.19 0.54 -6.58
C ARG A 83 16.76 0.86 -6.15
N LEU A 84 16.20 0.00 -5.32
CA LEU A 84 14.89 0.11 -4.70
C LEU A 84 15.00 -0.24 -3.21
N ASP A 85 14.69 0.71 -2.31
CA ASP A 85 14.79 0.46 -0.86
C ASP A 85 13.44 0.08 -0.25
N VAL A 86 12.34 0.71 -0.70
CA VAL A 86 10.99 0.41 -0.22
C VAL A 86 10.02 0.33 -1.39
N LEU A 87 9.19 -0.72 -1.41
CA LEU A 87 7.98 -0.82 -2.23
C LEU A 87 6.76 -0.77 -1.31
N PHE A 88 5.82 0.14 -1.57
CA PHE A 88 4.50 0.12 -0.97
C PHE A 88 3.46 -0.32 -2.00
N ASN A 89 2.97 -1.56 -1.90
CA ASN A 89 1.86 -2.08 -2.71
C ASN A 89 0.54 -1.52 -2.17
N ASN A 90 0.13 -0.39 -2.72
CA ASN A 90 -1.06 0.35 -2.31
C ASN A 90 -2.13 0.43 -3.40
N ALA A 91 -1.76 0.17 -4.66
CA ALA A 91 -2.71 0.04 -5.76
C ALA A 91 -3.89 -0.89 -5.37
N GLY A 92 -5.13 -0.39 -5.53
CA GLY A 92 -6.31 -1.12 -5.10
C GLY A 92 -7.60 -0.60 -5.72
N ALA A 93 -8.45 -1.53 -6.14
CA ALA A 93 -9.83 -1.28 -6.53
C ALA A 93 -10.77 -1.69 -5.38
N PHE A 94 -11.64 -0.77 -4.97
CA PHE A 94 -12.85 -1.19 -4.28
C PHE A 94 -13.68 -1.99 -5.29
N SER A 95 -14.06 -3.22 -4.93
CA SER A 95 -14.93 -4.01 -5.79
C SER A 95 -16.35 -3.44 -5.78
N THR A 96 -17.10 -3.70 -6.85
CA THR A 96 -18.55 -3.52 -6.86
C THR A 96 -19.16 -4.23 -5.65
N HIS A 97 -20.02 -3.54 -4.90
CA HIS A 97 -20.85 -4.18 -3.89
C HIS A 97 -22.02 -4.85 -4.62
N ALA A 98 -22.14 -6.16 -4.46
CA ALA A 98 -23.20 -6.96 -5.06
C ALA A 98 -23.51 -8.13 -4.13
N LEU A 99 -24.73 -8.67 -4.25
CA LEU A 99 -25.03 -10.00 -3.72
C LEU A 99 -24.04 -11.01 -4.32
N LEU A 100 -23.77 -12.08 -3.59
CA LEU A 100 -22.70 -13.01 -3.96
C LEU A 100 -22.97 -13.66 -5.33
N GLU A 101 -24.21 -14.06 -5.55
CA GLU A 101 -24.74 -14.69 -6.75
C GLU A 101 -24.87 -13.73 -7.94
N ASP A 102 -24.95 -12.43 -7.69
CA ASP A 102 -25.16 -11.40 -8.72
C ASP A 102 -23.85 -10.68 -9.10
N LEU A 103 -22.73 -11.01 -8.45
CA LEU A 103 -21.45 -10.37 -8.74
C LEU A 103 -20.99 -10.72 -10.18
N PRO A 104 -20.86 -9.74 -11.08
CA PRO A 104 -20.41 -10.01 -12.44
C PRO A 104 -18.97 -10.55 -12.44
N TYR A 105 -18.69 -11.52 -13.31
CA TYR A 105 -17.36 -12.10 -13.46
C TYR A 105 -16.28 -11.04 -13.70
N GLU A 106 -16.55 -10.04 -14.53
CA GLU A 106 -15.60 -8.95 -14.80
C GLU A 106 -15.28 -8.11 -13.57
N ALA A 107 -16.27 -7.92 -12.68
CA ALA A 107 -16.05 -7.20 -11.42
C ALA A 107 -15.18 -8.02 -10.45
N TRP A 108 -15.39 -9.34 -10.39
CA TRP A 108 -14.51 -10.26 -9.67
C TRP A 108 -13.09 -10.23 -10.24
N LYS A 109 -12.95 -10.43 -11.55
CA LYS A 109 -11.67 -10.49 -12.24
C LYS A 109 -10.87 -9.20 -12.03
N ASN A 110 -11.50 -8.03 -12.19
CA ASN A 110 -10.85 -6.74 -11.95
C ASN A 110 -10.37 -6.59 -10.50
N ALA A 111 -11.13 -7.07 -9.50
CA ALA A 111 -10.68 -7.04 -8.11
C ALA A 111 -9.43 -7.93 -7.91
N VAL A 112 -9.42 -9.13 -8.49
CA VAL A 112 -8.27 -10.04 -8.45
C VAL A 112 -7.05 -9.43 -9.15
N ASP A 113 -7.24 -8.94 -10.37
CA ASP A 113 -6.17 -8.36 -11.19
C ASP A 113 -5.49 -7.18 -10.50
N VAL A 114 -6.26 -6.27 -9.91
CA VAL A 114 -5.70 -5.07 -9.27
C VAL A 114 -5.19 -5.35 -7.86
N ASN A 115 -6.01 -5.95 -7.00
CA ASN A 115 -5.69 -6.06 -5.56
C ASN A 115 -4.69 -7.18 -5.25
N LEU A 116 -4.63 -8.23 -6.09
CA LEU A 116 -3.78 -9.39 -5.86
C LEU A 116 -2.70 -9.52 -6.94
N THR A 117 -3.09 -9.68 -8.21
CA THR A 117 -2.12 -9.88 -9.30
C THR A 117 -1.16 -8.70 -9.39
N GLY A 118 -1.64 -7.46 -9.31
CA GLY A 118 -0.78 -6.29 -9.35
C GLY A 118 0.22 -6.18 -8.19
N ALA A 119 -0.21 -6.52 -6.97
CA ALA A 119 0.68 -6.59 -5.81
C ALA A 119 1.74 -7.69 -5.97
N PHE A 120 1.35 -8.84 -6.53
CA PHE A 120 2.29 -9.93 -6.84
C PHE A 120 3.32 -9.52 -7.90
N LEU A 121 2.89 -8.92 -9.01
CA LEU A 121 3.77 -8.49 -10.10
C LEU A 121 4.78 -7.44 -9.62
N CYS A 122 4.31 -6.44 -8.88
CA CYS A 122 5.17 -5.41 -8.29
C CYS A 122 6.15 -6.00 -7.26
N THR A 123 5.67 -6.91 -6.40
CA THR A 123 6.51 -7.65 -5.46
C THR A 123 7.61 -8.41 -6.20
N GLN A 124 7.26 -9.15 -7.25
CA GLN A 124 8.23 -9.93 -8.03
C GLN A 124 9.31 -9.04 -8.66
N ALA A 125 8.93 -7.92 -9.27
CA ALA A 125 9.85 -6.97 -9.86
C ALA A 125 10.77 -6.31 -8.81
N ALA A 126 10.20 -5.90 -7.68
CA ALA A 126 10.97 -5.35 -6.56
C ALA A 126 11.96 -6.36 -5.99
N PHE A 127 11.54 -7.61 -5.82
CA PHE A 127 12.36 -8.69 -5.28
C PHE A 127 13.62 -8.95 -6.11
N ARG A 128 13.49 -8.88 -7.45
CA ARG A 128 14.65 -8.98 -8.36
C ARG A 128 15.65 -7.85 -8.12
N ILE A 129 15.19 -6.60 -8.10
CA ILE A 129 16.05 -5.43 -7.86
C ILE A 129 16.70 -5.49 -6.48
N MET A 130 15.91 -5.73 -5.43
CA MET A 130 16.39 -5.78 -4.04
C MET A 130 17.42 -6.91 -3.81
N LYS A 131 17.26 -8.04 -4.51
CA LYS A 131 18.20 -9.17 -4.44
C LYS A 131 19.53 -8.89 -5.17
N GLU A 132 19.50 -8.15 -6.28
CA GLU A 132 20.67 -7.88 -7.14
C GLU A 132 21.45 -6.62 -6.73
N GLN A 133 20.80 -5.64 -6.08
CA GLN A 133 21.43 -4.38 -5.73
C GLN A 133 22.48 -4.50 -4.61
N GLN A 134 23.39 -3.51 -4.52
CA GLN A 134 24.40 -3.42 -3.46
C GLN A 134 24.27 -2.08 -2.69
N PRO A 135 24.19 -2.09 -1.35
CA PRO A 135 23.90 -3.24 -0.49
C PRO A 135 22.57 -3.90 -0.82
N ARG A 136 22.55 -5.24 -0.68
CA ARG A 136 21.39 -6.12 -0.89
C ARG A 136 20.28 -5.82 0.11
N GLY A 137 19.05 -6.10 -0.29
CA GLY A 137 17.87 -6.05 0.58
C GLY A 137 16.96 -4.87 0.31
N GLY A 138 15.84 -4.82 1.02
CA GLY A 138 14.81 -3.79 0.91
C GLY A 138 13.55 -4.17 1.67
N ARG A 139 12.54 -3.29 1.68
CA ARG A 139 11.28 -3.51 2.39
C ARG A 139 10.08 -3.47 1.45
N ILE A 140 9.19 -4.44 1.58
CA ILE A 140 7.92 -4.49 0.87
C ILE A 140 6.79 -4.34 1.89
N ILE A 141 5.96 -3.32 1.72
CA ILE A 141 4.78 -3.07 2.55
C ILE A 141 3.55 -3.30 1.70
N ASN A 142 2.67 -4.21 2.12
CA ASN A 142 1.41 -4.46 1.46
C ASN A 142 0.29 -3.71 2.18
N ASN A 143 -0.50 -2.94 1.43
CA ASN A 143 -1.74 -2.37 1.96
C ASN A 143 -2.82 -3.47 1.98
N GLY A 144 -3.06 -4.01 3.17
CA GLY A 144 -4.11 -4.96 3.46
C GLY A 144 -5.46 -4.28 3.65
N SER A 145 -6.23 -4.74 4.63
CA SER A 145 -7.53 -4.19 5.03
C SER A 145 -8.05 -4.93 6.26
N ILE A 146 -8.89 -4.30 7.06
CA ILE A 146 -9.73 -5.02 8.03
C ILE A 146 -10.56 -6.15 7.39
N SER A 147 -10.88 -6.05 6.10
CA SER A 147 -11.54 -7.11 5.32
C SER A 147 -10.65 -8.34 5.09
N ALA A 148 -9.36 -8.29 5.43
CA ALA A 148 -8.50 -9.45 5.52
C ALA A 148 -8.77 -10.30 6.78
N HIS A 149 -9.64 -9.82 7.69
CA HIS A 149 -10.01 -10.48 8.94
C HIS A 149 -11.52 -10.70 9.06
N ALA A 150 -12.31 -9.65 8.81
CA ALA A 150 -13.76 -9.70 8.92
C ALA A 150 -14.43 -8.99 7.72
N PRO A 151 -15.34 -9.65 6.99
CA PRO A 151 -15.99 -9.08 5.82
C PRO A 151 -17.09 -8.08 6.19
N ARG A 152 -17.49 -7.27 5.21
CA ARG A 152 -18.82 -6.64 5.19
C ARG A 152 -19.77 -7.52 4.37
N PRO A 153 -21.09 -7.32 4.49
CA PRO A 153 -22.02 -7.84 3.50
C PRO A 153 -21.62 -7.39 2.09
N ASN A 154 -21.90 -8.25 1.10
CA ASN A 154 -21.79 -7.90 -0.32
C ASN A 154 -20.38 -7.46 -0.76
N SER A 155 -19.33 -8.00 -0.13
CA SER A 155 -17.93 -7.62 -0.39
C SER A 155 -17.02 -8.79 -0.76
N VAL A 156 -17.57 -9.89 -1.30
CA VAL A 156 -16.85 -11.17 -1.49
C VAL A 156 -15.52 -11.00 -2.25
N ALA A 157 -15.51 -10.29 -3.39
CA ALA A 157 -14.29 -10.09 -4.17
C ALA A 157 -13.20 -9.32 -3.41
N TYR A 158 -13.59 -8.24 -2.72
CA TYR A 158 -12.66 -7.45 -1.91
C TYR A 158 -12.11 -8.25 -0.72
N THR A 159 -12.99 -8.92 0.03
CA THR A 159 -12.60 -9.76 1.18
C THR A 159 -11.65 -10.88 0.75
N SER A 160 -11.99 -11.61 -0.31
CA SER A 160 -11.15 -12.71 -0.81
C SER A 160 -9.77 -12.21 -1.25
N THR A 161 -9.70 -11.10 -1.98
CA THR A 161 -8.41 -10.54 -2.41
C THR A 161 -7.58 -10.02 -1.24
N LYS A 162 -8.19 -9.39 -0.23
CA LYS A 162 -7.47 -8.91 0.96
C LYS A 162 -6.98 -10.05 1.88
N HIS A 163 -7.71 -11.16 1.97
CA HIS A 163 -7.18 -12.38 2.60
C HIS A 163 -5.99 -12.96 1.81
N ALA A 164 -6.05 -12.96 0.48
CA ALA A 164 -4.95 -13.43 -0.37
C ALA A 164 -3.68 -12.58 -0.21
N VAL A 165 -3.81 -11.25 -0.02
CA VAL A 165 -2.68 -10.36 0.30
C VAL A 165 -1.96 -10.79 1.59
N THR A 166 -2.68 -11.26 2.61
CA THR A 166 -2.06 -11.84 3.82
C THR A 166 -1.20 -13.06 3.50
N GLY A 167 -1.64 -13.94 2.59
CA GLY A 167 -0.84 -15.07 2.11
C GLY A 167 0.41 -14.63 1.33
N LEU A 168 0.25 -13.63 0.46
CA LEU A 168 1.36 -13.02 -0.29
C LEU A 168 2.41 -12.41 0.66
N THR A 169 1.98 -11.67 1.68
CA THR A 169 2.86 -11.07 2.69
C THR A 169 3.68 -12.14 3.42
N LYS A 170 3.03 -13.21 3.90
CA LYS A 170 3.71 -14.31 4.62
C LYS A 170 4.75 -15.00 3.75
N SER A 171 4.39 -15.32 2.51
CA SER A 171 5.29 -16.01 1.57
C SER A 171 6.47 -15.13 1.17
N THR A 172 6.21 -13.86 0.85
CA THR A 172 7.26 -12.88 0.53
C THR A 172 8.21 -12.66 1.71
N SER A 173 7.69 -12.59 2.93
CA SER A 173 8.49 -12.46 4.14
C SER A 173 9.37 -13.69 4.38
N LEU A 174 8.85 -14.90 4.16
CA LEU A 174 9.61 -16.14 4.32
C LEU A 174 10.75 -16.23 3.28
N ASP A 175 10.42 -16.03 2.00
CA ASP A 175 11.36 -16.16 0.89
C ASP A 175 12.44 -15.06 0.90
N GLY A 176 12.09 -13.88 1.43
CA GLY A 176 12.95 -12.70 1.51
C GLY A 176 14.07 -12.79 2.55
N ARG A 177 13.95 -13.67 3.56
CA ARG A 177 14.89 -13.76 4.69
C ARG A 177 16.34 -13.91 4.25
N LYS A 178 16.60 -14.77 3.26
CA LYS A 178 17.96 -15.04 2.74
C LYS A 178 18.55 -13.90 1.90
N TYR A 179 17.78 -12.86 1.61
CA TYR A 179 18.15 -11.74 0.75
C TYR A 179 18.03 -10.39 1.45
N ASP A 180 17.88 -10.35 2.77
CA ASP A 180 17.68 -9.10 3.53
C ASP A 180 16.44 -8.33 3.05
N ILE A 181 15.41 -9.05 2.58
CA ILE A 181 14.14 -8.45 2.14
C ILE A 181 13.10 -8.66 3.24
N ALA A 182 12.67 -7.56 3.86
CA ALA A 182 11.59 -7.57 4.84
C ALA A 182 10.25 -7.35 4.14
N CYS A 183 9.21 -8.10 4.54
CA CYS A 183 7.85 -7.89 4.06
C CYS A 183 6.87 -7.80 5.21
N GLY A 184 6.01 -6.78 5.18
CA GLY A 184 4.99 -6.52 6.18
C GLY A 184 3.68 -6.06 5.56
N GLN A 185 2.62 -6.06 6.35
CA GLN A 185 1.28 -5.65 5.94
C GLN A 185 0.69 -4.66 6.93
N ILE A 186 0.01 -3.64 6.39
CA ILE A 186 -0.81 -2.70 7.14
C ILE A 186 -2.28 -2.90 6.78
N ASP A 187 -3.11 -3.23 7.76
CA ASP A 187 -4.55 -3.38 7.63
C ASP A 187 -5.24 -2.09 8.07
N ILE A 188 -5.84 -1.40 7.11
CA ILE A 188 -6.45 -0.08 7.33
C ILE A 188 -7.96 -0.23 7.52
N GLY A 189 -8.49 0.41 8.58
CA GLY A 189 -9.92 0.54 8.87
C GLY A 189 -10.40 1.99 8.82
N ASN A 190 -11.32 2.29 7.91
CA ASN A 190 -12.04 3.58 7.81
C ASN A 190 -11.15 4.84 7.88
N VAL A 191 -10.27 5.02 6.89
CA VAL A 191 -9.59 6.32 6.69
C VAL A 191 -10.49 7.25 5.91
N LEU A 192 -10.49 8.55 6.25
CA LEU A 192 -11.13 9.57 5.44
C LEU A 192 -10.32 9.89 4.17
N THR A 193 -10.91 9.60 3.02
CA THR A 193 -10.42 9.92 1.68
C THR A 193 -11.64 10.26 0.81
N GLU A 194 -11.44 10.88 -0.34
CA GLU A 194 -12.51 11.07 -1.34
C GLU A 194 -13.27 9.75 -1.66
N ARG A 195 -12.59 8.59 -1.63
CA ARG A 195 -13.22 7.26 -1.88
C ARG A 195 -14.06 6.74 -0.71
N THR A 196 -13.85 7.25 0.49
CA THR A 196 -14.52 6.83 1.72
C THR A 196 -15.46 7.91 2.28
N GLU A 197 -15.62 9.05 1.60
CA GLU A 197 -16.66 10.03 1.93
C GLU A 197 -18.05 9.39 1.93
N ARG A 198 -18.30 8.41 1.05
CA ARG A 198 -19.53 7.60 1.06
C ARG A 198 -19.79 6.90 2.40
N MET A 199 -18.75 6.61 3.19
CA MET A 199 -18.91 6.00 4.52
C MET A 199 -19.58 6.95 5.52
N LYS A 200 -19.50 8.27 5.29
CA LYS A 200 -20.28 9.26 6.06
C LYS A 200 -21.77 9.19 5.74
N ASN A 201 -22.12 8.75 4.53
CA ASN A 201 -23.50 8.56 4.09
C ASN A 201 -24.03 7.15 4.42
N GLY A 202 -23.17 6.30 4.98
CA GLY A 202 -23.51 4.97 5.47
C GLY A 202 -22.85 3.82 4.70
N VAL A 203 -22.57 2.74 5.43
CA VAL A 203 -22.06 1.46 4.89
C VAL A 203 -22.88 0.29 5.44
N PRO A 204 -22.97 -0.83 4.69
CA PRO A 204 -23.63 -2.04 5.18
C PRO A 204 -23.03 -2.57 6.48
N GLN A 205 -23.92 -2.78 7.45
CA GLN A 205 -23.67 -3.41 8.74
C GLN A 205 -24.03 -4.90 8.70
N ALA A 206 -23.53 -5.66 9.65
CA ALA A 206 -23.75 -7.11 9.69
C ALA A 206 -25.24 -7.50 9.87
N ASN A 207 -26.06 -6.65 10.49
CA ASN A 207 -27.51 -6.82 10.60
C ASN A 207 -28.30 -6.42 9.34
N GLY A 208 -27.63 -5.97 8.28
CA GLY A 208 -28.24 -5.55 7.01
C GLY A 208 -28.64 -4.07 6.94
N THR A 209 -28.49 -3.27 8.02
CA THR A 209 -28.76 -1.82 7.95
C THR A 209 -27.61 -1.06 7.30
N ILE A 210 -27.89 0.17 6.87
CA ILE A 210 -26.88 1.11 6.36
C ILE A 210 -26.66 2.16 7.44
N GLU A 211 -25.46 2.18 8.03
CA GLU A 211 -25.13 3.10 9.12
C GLU A 211 -23.85 3.87 8.81
N PRO A 212 -23.75 5.16 9.20
CA PRO A 212 -22.51 5.91 9.11
C PRO A 212 -21.47 5.33 10.06
N GLU A 213 -20.22 5.29 9.62
CA GLU A 213 -19.13 4.84 10.47
C GLU A 213 -18.08 5.92 10.72
N PRO A 214 -17.50 5.98 11.93
CA PRO A 214 -16.39 6.87 12.22
C PRO A 214 -15.20 6.62 11.28
N THR A 215 -14.54 7.71 10.89
CA THR A 215 -13.31 7.69 10.11
C THR A 215 -12.14 8.28 10.89
N MET A 216 -10.92 7.89 10.55
CA MET A 216 -9.69 8.50 11.04
C MET A 216 -8.99 9.34 9.96
N ASP A 217 -8.11 10.24 10.39
CA ASP A 217 -7.25 11.01 9.49
C ASP A 217 -6.28 10.09 8.74
N LEU A 218 -6.08 10.35 7.45
CA LEU A 218 -5.12 9.65 6.60
C LEU A 218 -3.68 9.83 7.10
N GLN A 219 -3.37 10.94 7.79
CA GLN A 219 -2.03 11.20 8.32
C GLN A 219 -1.56 10.07 9.25
N HIS A 220 -2.45 9.48 10.06
CA HIS A 220 -2.09 8.37 10.94
C HIS A 220 -1.63 7.12 10.18
N VAL A 221 -2.20 6.85 9.00
CA VAL A 221 -1.73 5.77 8.13
C VAL A 221 -0.41 6.12 7.48
N ALA A 222 -0.24 7.36 7.04
CA ALA A 222 1.03 7.81 6.47
C ALA A 222 2.17 7.68 7.49
N ASP A 223 1.93 8.10 8.73
CA ASP A 223 2.89 7.98 9.84
C ASP A 223 3.23 6.51 10.13
N ALA A 224 2.22 5.63 10.13
CA ALA A 224 2.41 4.19 10.33
C ALA A 224 3.25 3.55 9.20
N VAL A 225 2.96 3.88 7.94
CA VAL A 225 3.73 3.40 6.78
C VAL A 225 5.17 3.93 6.85
N LEU A 226 5.36 5.19 7.23
CA LEU A 226 6.69 5.79 7.40
C LEU A 226 7.47 5.12 8.54
N TYR A 227 6.82 4.82 9.66
CA TYR A 227 7.41 4.04 10.75
C TYR A 227 7.88 2.68 10.25
N MET A 228 7.02 1.93 9.54
CA MET A 228 7.38 0.62 8.95
C MET A 228 8.57 0.76 7.99
N ALA A 229 8.55 1.76 7.11
CA ALA A 229 9.58 2.02 6.11
C ALA A 229 10.95 2.37 6.70
N ASN A 230 10.96 3.08 7.83
CA ASN A 230 12.18 3.58 8.48
C ASN A 230 12.92 2.55 9.34
N LEU A 231 12.30 1.41 9.66
CA LEU A 231 12.97 0.36 10.42
C LEU A 231 14.18 -0.22 9.66
N PRO A 232 15.31 -0.51 10.34
CA PRO A 232 16.41 -1.27 9.75
C PRO A 232 15.93 -2.65 9.30
N LEU A 233 16.62 -3.28 8.33
CA LEU A 233 16.20 -4.56 7.74
C LEU A 233 16.25 -5.74 8.73
N GLU A 234 16.94 -5.60 9.87
CA GLU A 234 16.91 -6.55 11.00
C GLU A 234 15.58 -6.54 11.77
N ALA A 235 14.77 -5.49 11.62
CA ALA A 235 13.47 -5.35 12.26
C ALA A 235 12.34 -5.31 11.22
N ASN A 236 11.21 -5.95 11.55
CA ASN A 236 10.05 -6.00 10.67
C ASN A 236 8.74 -5.91 11.45
N VAL A 237 7.92 -4.92 11.11
CA VAL A 237 6.49 -4.95 11.43
C VAL A 237 5.83 -5.88 10.44
N GLN A 238 5.62 -7.13 10.85
CA GLN A 238 5.05 -8.12 9.93
C GLN A 238 3.56 -7.87 9.67
N PHE A 239 2.80 -7.48 10.70
CA PHE A 239 1.40 -7.08 10.60
C PHE A 239 1.13 -5.90 11.53
N MET A 240 0.35 -4.93 11.05
CA MET A 240 -0.14 -3.79 11.83
C MET A 240 -1.58 -3.49 11.42
N THR A 241 -2.46 -3.24 12.38
CA THR A 241 -3.82 -2.74 12.11
C THR A 241 -3.93 -1.32 12.61
N VAL A 242 -4.38 -0.41 11.75
CA VAL A 242 -4.69 0.98 12.10
C VAL A 242 -6.13 1.24 11.69
N MET A 243 -6.97 1.63 12.64
CA MET A 243 -8.41 1.75 12.43
C MET A 243 -9.03 2.89 13.23
N ALA A 244 -10.15 3.42 12.74
CA ALA A 244 -10.99 4.31 13.53
C ALA A 244 -11.50 3.56 14.78
N THR A 245 -11.17 4.07 15.97
CA THR A 245 -11.40 3.37 17.25
C THR A 245 -12.85 2.93 17.47
N LYS A 246 -13.81 3.68 16.94
CA LYS A 246 -15.25 3.47 17.15
C LYS A 246 -15.95 2.76 15.97
N MET A 247 -15.23 2.33 14.94
CA MET A 247 -15.87 1.58 13.86
C MET A 247 -16.20 0.14 14.31
N PRO A 248 -17.29 -0.47 13.81
CA PRO A 248 -17.59 -1.87 14.04
C PRO A 248 -16.50 -2.79 13.46
N PHE A 249 -15.87 -3.59 14.33
CA PHE A 249 -14.86 -4.58 13.91
C PHE A 249 -14.68 -5.68 14.96
N VAL A 250 -14.33 -5.29 16.21
CA VAL A 250 -14.13 -6.23 17.32
C VAL A 250 -15.46 -6.40 18.06
N GLY A 251 -16.22 -7.40 17.63
CA GLY A 251 -17.54 -7.75 18.17
C GLY A 251 -18.11 -8.91 17.37
N ARG A 252 -19.18 -9.53 17.89
CA ARG A 252 -20.00 -10.41 17.04
C ARG A 252 -20.87 -9.53 16.15
N GLY A 253 -21.10 -10.01 14.93
CA GLY A 253 -21.84 -9.30 13.87
C GLY A 253 -23.13 -8.67 14.37
#